data_AF-A0A7Z6RDH6-F1
#
_entry.id   AF-A0A7Z6RDH6-F1
#
_cell.length_a   1.000
_cell.length_b   1.000
_cell.length_c   1.000
_cell.angle_alpha   90.00
_cell.angle_beta   90.00
_cell.angle_gamma   90.00
#
_symmetry.space_group_name_H-M   'P 1'
#
loop_
_entity.id
_entity.type
_entity.pdbx_description
1 polymer ?
#
loop_
_entity_poly.entity_id
_entity_poly.type
_entity_poly.pdbx_seq_one_letter_code
_entity_poly.pdbx_strand_id
1 'polypeptide(L)'
;MEITKVFVDQNQVLGNEVFVSGMEEVRANDYNPVSYRIFEISSRKEPSAFLIVEGFKMSDVPEGRQKVVFPRGIAIERRNFRFGGKRKHENVIVAEEMRTVKSK
;
A
#
# COMPACT_ATOMS: atom_id res chain seq x y z
N MET A 1 15.28 -8.51 -19.45
CA MET A 1 15.05 -8.58 -17.99
C MET A 1 14.19 -7.38 -17.64
N GLU A 2 12.90 -7.57 -17.41
CA GLU A 2 11.99 -6.48 -17.07
C GLU A 2 12.09 -6.23 -15.56
N ILE A 3 12.44 -5.01 -15.16
CA ILE A 3 12.51 -4.65 -13.74
C ILE A 3 11.07 -4.45 -13.27
N THR A 4 10.53 -5.44 -12.57
CA THR A 4 9.15 -5.42 -12.09
C THR A 4 9.02 -4.79 -10.70
N LYS A 5 10.10 -4.75 -9.92
CA LYS A 5 10.15 -4.24 -8.54
C LYS A 5 11.41 -3.43 -8.28
N VAL A 6 11.22 -2.21 -7.78
CA VAL A 6 12.31 -1.28 -7.40
C VAL A 6 12.18 -0.94 -5.94
N PHE A 7 13.17 -1.33 -5.12
CA PHE A 7 13.25 -0.92 -3.73
C PHE A 7 13.72 0.53 -3.62
N VAL A 8 13.06 1.33 -2.78
CA VAL A 8 13.29 2.77 -2.70
C VAL A 8 13.33 3.25 -1.25
N ASP A 9 14.02 4.37 -1.02
CA ASP A 9 13.99 5.06 0.27
C ASP A 9 12.62 5.73 0.46
N GLN A 10 11.88 5.28 1.47
CA GLN A 10 10.57 5.81 1.85
C GLN A 10 10.60 7.33 2.09
N ASN A 11 11.62 7.85 2.78
CA ASN A 11 11.69 9.28 3.09
C ASN A 11 11.94 10.12 1.84
N GLN A 12 12.59 9.55 0.83
CA GLN A 12 12.78 10.21 -0.45
C GLN A 12 11.48 10.28 -1.26
N VAL A 13 10.71 9.18 -1.30
CA VAL A 13 9.48 9.06 -2.11
C VAL A 13 8.25 9.64 -1.42
N LEU A 14 8.02 9.28 -0.17
CA LEU A 14 6.81 9.65 0.60
C LEU A 14 7.08 10.71 1.67
N GLY A 15 8.32 10.78 2.16
CA GLY A 15 8.65 11.60 3.33
C GLY A 15 8.26 10.91 4.64
N ASN A 16 8.15 11.70 5.70
CA ASN A 16 8.10 11.18 7.08
C ASN A 16 6.67 10.87 7.55
N GLU A 17 5.66 11.33 6.82
CA GLU A 17 4.25 11.19 7.20
C GLU A 17 3.43 10.67 6.03
N VAL A 18 2.85 9.49 6.23
CA VAL A 18 2.00 8.81 5.27
C VAL A 18 0.68 8.51 5.95
N PHE A 19 -0.41 8.84 5.28
CA PHE A 19 -1.77 8.66 5.77
C PHE A 19 -2.54 7.79 4.79
N VAL A 20 -3.29 6.84 5.32
CA VAL A 20 -4.24 6.02 4.56
C VAL A 20 -5.63 6.66 4.63
N SER A 21 -6.44 6.57 3.58
CA SER A 21 -7.80 7.13 3.54
C SER A 21 -8.88 6.20 2.97
N GLY A 22 -8.50 5.15 2.24
CA GLY A 22 -9.41 4.16 1.67
C GLY A 22 -8.75 2.79 1.66
N MET A 23 -9.55 1.72 1.69
CA MET A 23 -9.05 0.34 1.71
C MET A 23 -9.97 -0.60 0.93
N GLU A 24 -9.36 -1.53 0.17
CA GLU A 24 -10.02 -2.67 -0.45
C GLU A 24 -9.22 -3.95 -0.14
N GLU A 25 -9.93 -5.00 0.28
CA GLU A 25 -9.32 -6.32 0.51
C GLU A 25 -9.52 -7.19 -0.73
N VAL A 26 -8.43 -7.70 -1.27
CA VAL A 26 -8.45 -8.71 -2.32
C VAL A 26 -8.11 -10.05 -1.69
N ARG A 27 -9.10 -10.94 -1.64
CA ARG A 27 -8.92 -12.28 -1.10
C ARG A 27 -8.28 -13.20 -2.14
N ALA A 28 -7.48 -14.13 -1.63
CA ALA A 28 -6.97 -15.22 -2.42
C ALA A 28 -8.12 -15.99 -3.10
N ASN A 29 -7.88 -16.39 -4.34
CA ASN A 29 -8.78 -17.21 -5.16
C ASN A 29 -7.94 -18.08 -6.11
N ASP A 30 -8.60 -18.87 -6.95
CA ASP A 30 -7.93 -19.81 -7.85
C ASP A 30 -6.93 -19.16 -8.83
N TYR A 31 -7.06 -17.85 -9.07
CA TYR A 31 -6.18 -17.08 -9.98
C TYR A 31 -5.17 -16.20 -9.24
N ASN A 32 -5.40 -15.92 -7.95
CA ASN A 32 -4.50 -15.15 -7.12
C ASN A 32 -4.29 -15.87 -5.78
N PRO A 33 -3.17 -16.56 -5.58
CA PRO A 33 -2.97 -17.39 -4.40
C PRO A 33 -2.73 -16.59 -3.12
N VAL A 34 -2.56 -15.26 -3.20
CA VAL A 34 -2.21 -14.42 -2.06
C VAL A 34 -3.31 -13.38 -1.83
N SER A 35 -3.82 -13.33 -0.60
CA SER A 35 -4.67 -12.22 -0.16
C SER A 35 -3.82 -10.99 0.08
N TYR A 36 -4.26 -9.83 -0.38
CA TYR A 36 -3.58 -8.57 -0.14
C TYR A 36 -4.59 -7.44 0.06
N ARG A 37 -4.13 -6.33 0.63
CA ARG A 37 -4.95 -5.12 0.79
C ARG A 37 -4.37 -4.00 -0.02
N ILE A 38 -5.27 -3.20 -0.58
CA ILE A 38 -4.95 -2.02 -1.35
C ILE A 38 -5.43 -0.83 -0.53
N PHE A 39 -4.56 0.15 -0.33
CA PHE A 39 -4.87 1.37 0.39
C PHE A 39 -4.68 2.57 -0.53
N GLU A 40 -5.58 3.54 -0.44
CA GLU A 40 -5.28 4.90 -0.88
C GLU A 40 -4.43 5.57 0.20
N ILE A 41 -3.27 6.07 -0.21
CA ILE A 41 -2.35 6.80 0.65
C ILE A 41 -2.11 8.21 0.14
N SER A 42 -1.81 9.08 1.08
CA SER A 42 -1.36 10.44 0.84
C SER A 42 -0.19 10.77 1.75
N SER A 43 0.73 11.56 1.23
CA SER A 43 1.88 12.08 1.95
C SER A 43 2.19 13.48 1.43
N ARG A 44 3.17 14.16 2.05
CA ARG A 44 3.59 15.48 1.58
C ARG A 44 4.21 15.43 0.18
N LYS A 45 4.93 14.36 -0.15
CA LYS A 45 5.65 14.22 -1.42
C LYS A 45 4.84 13.53 -2.51
N GLU A 46 3.95 12.64 -2.11
CA GLU A 46 3.02 11.93 -2.98
C GLU A 46 1.59 12.12 -2.45
N PRO A 47 0.85 13.12 -2.95
CA PRO A 47 -0.47 13.47 -2.42
C PRO A 47 -1.54 12.41 -2.67
N SER A 48 -1.35 11.53 -3.65
CA SER A 48 -2.30 10.47 -3.99
C SER A 48 -1.59 9.29 -4.65
N ALA A 49 -1.51 8.17 -3.95
CA ALA A 49 -0.98 6.92 -4.48
C ALA A 49 -1.71 5.70 -3.92
N PHE A 50 -1.49 4.56 -4.56
CA PHE A 50 -1.93 3.27 -4.04
C PHE A 50 -0.79 2.52 -3.38
N LEU A 51 -1.10 1.93 -2.23
CA LEU A 51 -0.24 1.03 -1.49
C LEU A 51 -0.85 -0.37 -1.51
N ILE A 52 -0.06 -1.37 -1.86
CA ILE A 52 -0.42 -2.78 -1.74
C ILE A 52 0.38 -3.42 -0.62
N VAL A 53 -0.32 -4.09 0.31
CA VAL A 53 0.31 -4.84 1.40
C VAL A 53 -0.07 -6.31 1.32
N GLU A 54 0.95 -7.16 1.14
CA GLU A 54 0.79 -8.60 0.88
C GLU A 54 0.73 -9.43 2.17
N GLY A 55 1.34 -8.97 3.26
CA GLY A 55 1.44 -9.69 4.54
C GLY A 55 0.51 -9.17 5.64
N PHE A 56 -0.60 -8.52 5.28
CA PHE A 56 -1.41 -7.76 6.24
C PHE A 56 -2.23 -8.66 7.17
N LYS A 57 -2.11 -8.46 8.49
CA LYS A 57 -2.94 -9.16 9.48
C LYS A 57 -4.31 -8.50 9.62
N MET A 58 -5.37 -9.29 9.80
CA MET A 58 -6.74 -8.76 9.86
C MET A 58 -6.98 -7.72 10.97
N SER A 59 -6.19 -7.72 12.04
CA SER A 59 -6.32 -6.79 13.18
C SER A 59 -5.92 -5.34 12.90
N ASP A 60 -5.15 -5.09 11.83
CA ASP A 60 -4.45 -3.81 11.69
C ASP A 60 -5.19 -2.81 10.80
N VAL A 61 -6.50 -2.98 10.59
CA VAL A 61 -7.29 -2.14 9.68
C VAL A 61 -7.30 -0.67 10.16
N PRO A 62 -6.87 0.28 9.31
CA PRO A 62 -6.98 1.69 9.65
C PRO A 62 -8.44 2.13 9.72
N GLU A 63 -8.79 2.85 10.78
CA GLU A 63 -10.11 3.48 10.92
C GLU A 63 -10.03 4.93 10.44
N GLY A 64 -10.63 5.21 9.27
CA GLY A 64 -10.60 6.55 8.66
C GLY A 64 -9.20 6.99 8.24
N ARG A 65 -8.92 8.30 8.33
CA ARG A 65 -7.61 8.86 7.97
C ARG A 65 -6.61 8.64 9.10
N GLN A 66 -5.69 7.69 8.93
CA GLN A 66 -4.73 7.31 9.97
C GLN A 66 -3.29 7.35 9.46
N LYS A 67 -2.35 7.73 10.34
CA LYS A 67 -0.93 7.70 10.03
C LYS A 67 -0.41 6.26 10.04
N VAL A 68 0.44 5.92 9.08
CA VAL A 68 1.02 4.59 8.95
C VAL A 68 2.54 4.64 8.77
N VAL A 69 3.19 3.51 9.07
CA VAL A 69 4.62 3.29 8.87
C VAL A 69 4.86 1.92 8.22
N PHE A 70 6.00 1.79 7.52
CA PHE A 70 6.40 0.58 6.81
C PHE A 70 7.70 0.02 7.40
N PRO A 71 7.64 -0.87 8.41
CA PRO A 71 8.83 -1.32 9.14
C PRO A 71 9.87 -2.04 8.28
N ARG A 72 9.45 -2.62 7.16
CA ARG A 72 10.29 -3.36 6.21
C ARG A 72 10.68 -2.55 4.97
N GLY A 73 10.36 -1.25 4.97
CA GLY A 73 10.54 -0.38 3.81
C GLY A 73 9.46 -0.57 2.75
N ILE A 74 9.70 0.05 1.59
CA ILE A 74 8.77 0.04 0.46
C ILE A 74 9.49 -0.28 -0.86
N ALA A 75 8.72 -0.76 -1.82
CA ALA A 75 9.12 -0.86 -3.21
C ALA A 75 8.07 -0.20 -4.11
N ILE A 76 8.44 0.06 -5.36
CA ILE A 76 7.52 0.48 -6.41
C ILE A 76 7.44 -0.64 -7.43
N GLU A 77 6.22 -1.02 -7.79
CA GLU A 77 5.92 -2.06 -8.76
C GLU A 77 4.84 -1.61 -9.74
N ARG A 78 4.94 -2.03 -11.01
CA ARG A 78 3.85 -1.85 -11.98
C ARG A 78 2.82 -2.96 -11.75
N ARG A 79 1.58 -2.62 -11.35
CA ARG A 79 0.55 -3.63 -11.06
C ARG A 79 -0.78 -3.34 -11.75
N ASN A 80 -1.48 -4.43 -12.07
CA ASN A 80 -2.88 -4.44 -12.46
C ASN A 80 -3.72 -4.80 -11.24
N PHE A 81 -4.68 -3.97 -10.86
CA PHE A 81 -5.54 -4.22 -9.70
C PHE A 81 -6.93 -3.59 -9.88
N ARG A 82 -7.83 -3.85 -8.94
CA ARG A 82 -9.11 -3.14 -8.85
C ARG A 82 -9.14 -2.32 -7.56
N PHE A 83 -9.70 -1.12 -7.64
CA PHE A 83 -9.98 -0.30 -6.48
C PHE A 83 -11.24 0.54 -6.72
N GLY A 84 -12.17 0.55 -5.77
CA GLY A 84 -13.42 1.31 -5.89
C GLY A 84 -14.28 0.88 -7.09
N GLY A 85 -14.26 -0.42 -7.41
CA GLY A 85 -14.98 -0.99 -8.55
C GLY A 85 -14.35 -0.75 -9.93
N LYS A 86 -13.22 -0.03 -10.02
CA LYS A 86 -12.53 0.26 -11.30
C LYS A 86 -11.25 -0.55 -11.45
N ARG A 87 -10.96 -0.98 -12.68
CA ARG A 87 -9.65 -1.58 -13.03
C ARG A 87 -8.59 -0.49 -13.14
N LYS A 88 -7.41 -0.73 -12.57
CA LYS A 88 -6.26 0.16 -12.55
C LYS A 88 -5.02 -0.54 -13.12
N HIS A 89 -4.16 0.24 -13.77
CA HIS A 89 -2.86 -0.19 -14.28
C HIS A 89 -1.85 0.94 -14.07
N GLU A 90 -1.22 0.95 -12.90
CA GLU A 90 -0.38 2.05 -12.44
C GLU A 90 0.83 1.55 -11.64
N ASN A 91 1.80 2.44 -11.42
CA ASN A 91 2.88 2.16 -10.47
C ASN A 91 2.29 2.29 -9.07
N VAL A 92 2.46 1.25 -8.27
CA VAL A 92 1.98 1.21 -6.89
C VAL A 92 3.14 1.06 -5.95
N ILE A 93 2.95 1.56 -4.74
CA ILE A 93 3.85 1.28 -3.64
C ILE A 93 3.49 -0.09 -3.09
N VAL A 94 4.50 -0.91 -2.80
CA VAL A 94 4.33 -2.23 -2.23
C VAL A 94 5.10 -2.28 -0.92
N ALA A 95 4.47 -2.76 0.14
CA ALA A 95 5.11 -3.02 1.42
C ALA A 95 4.80 -4.43 1.89
N GLU A 96 5.76 -5.08 2.53
CA GLU A 96 5.52 -6.38 3.17
C GLU A 96 4.66 -6.21 4.43
N GLU A 97 4.88 -5.12 5.16
CA GLU A 97 4.24 -4.84 6.44
C GLU A 97 3.88 -3.35 6.53
N MET A 98 2.68 -3.07 7.02
CA MET A 98 2.22 -1.73 7.36
C MET A 98 1.67 -1.75 8.79
N ARG A 99 2.01 -0.73 9.59
CA ARG A 99 1.46 -0.55 10.94
C ARG A 99 0.78 0.80 11.06
N THR A 100 -0.37 0.83 11.72
CA THR A 100 -1.02 2.08 12.11
C THR A 100 -0.30 2.69 13.31
N VAL A 101 -0.14 4.01 13.29
CA VAL A 101 0.35 4.77 14.43
C VAL A 101 -0.87 5.31 15.15
N LYS A 102 -1.11 4.83 16.37
CA LYS A 102 -2.14 5.41 17.24
C LYS A 102 -1.63 6.77 17.73
N SER A 103 -2.31 7.84 17.33
CA SER A 103 -2.13 9.13 18.00
C SER A 103 -2.63 8.98 19.44
N LYS A 104 -1.78 9.32 20.42
CA LYS A 104 -2.19 9.45 21.82
C LYS A 104 -3.06 10.69 22.01
#